data_AF-A0A3D3ZMN1-F1
#
_entry.id   AF-A0A3D3ZMN1-F1
#
_cell.length_a   1.000
_cell.length_b   1.000
_cell.length_c   1.000
_cell.angle_alpha   90.00
_cell.angle_beta   90.00
_cell.angle_gamma   90.00
#
_symmetry.space_group_name_H-M   'P 1'
#
loop_
_entity.id
_entity.type
_entity.pdbx_description
1 polymer ?
#
loop_
_entity_poly.entity_id
_entity_poly.type
_entity_poly.pdbx_seq_one_letter_code
_entity_poly.pdbx_strand_id
1 'polypeptide(L)'
;MTIPHDNAERAGAAWFEVNPHLNGQVIGGAAILKQGYVTLQGNYLIYPAIQASPTGTAAMIMTLSGKNFFPSVVYTVLQTGQPTFGPLHVAAFGTGPYFHRSTRWGDYSWATLDPNGNSFWMATEYIPPLSSQTTDGKQNWGTRVIEVSASA
;
A
#
# COMPACT_ATOMS: atom_id res chain seq x y z
N MET A 1 -11.60 5.63 9.33
CA MET A 1 -11.19 5.20 10.69
C MET A 1 -10.71 6.38 11.54
N THR A 2 -10.91 6.31 12.86
CA THR A 2 -10.42 7.31 13.83
C THR A 2 -9.04 6.92 14.34
N ILE A 3 -8.10 7.87 14.33
CA ILE A 3 -6.75 7.70 14.88
C ILE A 3 -6.69 8.49 16.19
N PRO A 4 -6.11 7.98 17.29
CA PRO A 4 -5.93 8.74 18.51
C PRO A 4 -5.28 10.10 18.23
N HIS A 5 -5.85 11.16 18.79
CA HIS A 5 -5.42 12.56 18.59
C HIS A 5 -5.58 13.10 17.15
N ASP A 6 -6.25 12.39 16.25
CA ASP A 6 -6.72 12.92 14.96
C ASP A 6 -8.21 13.26 15.07
N ASN A 7 -8.56 14.50 14.73
CA ASN A 7 -9.93 15.01 14.86
C ASN A 7 -10.78 14.76 13.61
N ALA A 8 -10.25 14.07 12.60
CA ALA A 8 -10.98 13.73 11.38
C ALA A 8 -10.88 12.24 11.07
N GLU A 9 -11.87 11.75 10.34
CA GLU A 9 -11.81 10.40 9.80
C GLU A 9 -10.73 10.31 8.72
N ARG A 10 -9.88 9.28 8.82
CA ARG A 10 -8.83 8.97 7.85
C ARG A 10 -9.09 7.68 7.11
N ALA A 11 -8.57 7.63 5.88
CA ALA A 11 -8.37 6.39 5.16
C ALA A 11 -7.05 5.76 5.64
N GLY A 12 -7.09 4.46 5.89
CA GLY A 12 -5.95 3.66 6.31
C GLY A 12 -6.09 2.24 5.76
N ALA A 13 -5.03 1.45 5.86
CA ALA A 13 -5.02 0.09 5.36
C ALA A 13 -5.21 -0.91 6.51
N ALA A 14 -6.35 -1.59 6.53
CA ALA A 14 -6.53 -2.75 7.40
C ALA A 14 -5.77 -3.96 6.82
N TRP A 15 -5.17 -4.79 7.67
CA TRP A 15 -4.49 -6.01 7.27
C TRP A 15 -4.83 -7.16 8.22
N PHE A 16 -4.81 -8.38 7.67
CA PHE A 16 -5.15 -9.61 8.38
C PHE A 16 -4.24 -10.75 7.92
N GLU A 17 -3.61 -11.44 8.86
CA GLU A 17 -2.93 -12.72 8.65
C GLU A 17 -3.95 -13.82 8.90
N VAL A 18 -4.41 -14.48 7.84
CA VAL A 18 -5.49 -15.49 7.90
C VAL A 18 -4.91 -16.88 7.73
N ASN A 19 -5.20 -17.77 8.67
CA ASN A 19 -4.84 -19.19 8.61
C ASN A 19 -6.07 -20.03 8.24
N PRO A 20 -6.23 -20.44 6.97
CA PRO A 20 -7.33 -21.29 6.55
C PRO A 20 -7.10 -22.74 6.98
N HIS A 21 -8.16 -23.41 7.42
CA HIS A 21 -8.19 -24.84 7.69
C HIS A 21 -8.93 -25.56 6.56
N LEU A 22 -8.30 -26.56 5.95
CA LEU A 22 -8.91 -27.37 4.90
C LEU A 22 -9.66 -28.57 5.48
N ASN A 23 -10.83 -28.86 4.93
CA ASN A 23 -11.55 -30.12 5.12
C ASN A 23 -11.61 -30.83 3.77
N GLY A 24 -10.66 -31.74 3.51
CA GLY A 24 -10.45 -32.29 2.17
C GLY A 24 -9.96 -31.20 1.21
N GLN A 25 -10.68 -30.99 0.11
CA GLN A 25 -10.35 -30.01 -0.93
C GLN A 25 -11.03 -28.64 -0.74
N VAL A 26 -11.81 -28.46 0.33
CA VAL A 26 -12.54 -27.21 0.59
C VAL A 26 -12.03 -26.53 1.87
N ILE A 27 -12.15 -25.21 1.93
CA ILE A 27 -11.91 -24.46 3.17
C ILE A 27 -13.04 -24.76 4.14
N GLY A 28 -12.74 -25.46 5.23
CA GLY A 28 -13.69 -25.83 6.27
C GLY A 28 -13.75 -24.82 7.44
N GLY A 29 -12.81 -23.89 7.50
CA GLY A 29 -12.76 -22.83 8.52
C GLY A 29 -11.54 -21.93 8.34
N ALA A 30 -11.44 -20.87 9.14
CA ALA A 30 -10.27 -20.00 9.17
C ALA A 30 -10.11 -19.33 10.55
N ALA A 31 -8.88 -19.01 10.92
CA ALA A 31 -8.57 -18.18 12.08
C ALA A 31 -7.76 -16.96 11.65
N ILE A 32 -8.02 -15.80 12.28
CA ILE A 32 -7.13 -14.63 12.14
C ILE A 32 -6.01 -14.79 13.17
N LEU A 33 -4.77 -14.88 12.70
CA LEU A 33 -3.60 -14.99 13.56
C LEU A 33 -3.12 -13.62 14.05
N LYS A 34 -3.11 -12.63 13.16
CA LYS A 34 -2.73 -11.24 13.43
C LYS A 34 -3.56 -10.31 12.58
N GLN A 35 -3.74 -9.09 13.06
CA GLN A 35 -4.43 -8.04 12.31
C GLN A 35 -4.03 -6.67 12.84
N GLY A 36 -4.31 -5.64 12.05
CA GLY A 36 -4.12 -4.27 12.47
C GLY A 36 -4.44 -3.28 11.37
N TYR A 37 -3.98 -2.06 11.58
CA TYR A 37 -4.13 -0.97 10.62
C TYR A 37 -2.79 -0.28 10.40
N VAL A 38 -2.52 0.11 9.15
CA VAL A 38 -1.48 1.07 8.80
C VAL A 38 -2.16 2.42 8.59
N THR A 39 -1.72 3.41 9.36
CA THR A 39 -2.32 4.75 9.38
C THR A 39 -1.27 5.83 9.52
N LEU A 40 -1.59 7.05 9.07
CA LEU A 40 -0.77 8.22 9.31
C LEU A 40 -1.66 9.40 9.74
N GLN A 41 -1.39 9.96 10.91
CA GLN A 41 -2.14 11.11 11.43
C GLN A 41 -2.11 12.27 10.43
N GLY A 42 -3.26 12.95 10.26
CA GLY A 42 -3.41 14.09 9.36
C GLY A 42 -3.45 13.73 7.87
N ASN A 43 -3.34 12.45 7.52
CA ASN A 43 -3.16 11.98 6.16
C ASN A 43 -4.03 10.76 5.84
N TYR A 44 -4.14 10.48 4.55
CA TYR A 44 -4.94 9.42 3.97
C TYR A 44 -3.99 8.44 3.27
N LEU A 45 -4.12 7.16 3.62
CA LEU A 45 -3.48 6.06 2.91
C LEU A 45 -4.57 5.32 2.15
N ILE A 46 -4.50 5.33 0.82
CA ILE A 46 -5.55 4.81 -0.05
C ILE A 46 -4.99 3.73 -0.99
N TYR A 47 -5.88 2.84 -1.42
CA TYR A 47 -5.60 1.75 -2.35
C TYR A 47 -4.37 0.91 -1.98
N PRO A 48 -4.32 0.28 -0.79
CA PRO A 48 -3.20 -0.58 -0.43
C PRO A 48 -3.12 -1.82 -1.31
N ALA A 49 -1.91 -2.23 -1.65
CA ALA A 49 -1.60 -3.59 -2.10
C ALA A 49 -0.55 -4.20 -1.16
N ILE A 50 -0.73 -5.47 -0.82
CA ILE A 50 0.09 -6.18 0.17
C ILE A 50 0.51 -7.54 -0.40
N GLN A 51 1.76 -7.93 -0.15
CA GLN A 51 2.27 -9.25 -0.44
C GLN A 51 3.09 -9.76 0.74
N ALA A 52 2.90 -11.04 1.09
CA ALA A 52 3.72 -11.74 2.07
C ALA A 52 4.73 -12.68 1.38
N SER A 53 5.89 -12.86 2.00
CA SER A 53 6.87 -13.88 1.64
C SER A 53 6.60 -15.18 2.42
N PRO A 54 7.13 -16.32 1.95
CA PRO A 54 7.05 -17.59 2.70
C PRO A 54 7.73 -17.54 4.09
N THR A 55 8.64 -16.60 4.31
CA THR A 55 9.34 -16.42 5.59
C THR A 55 8.54 -15.58 6.60
N GLY A 56 7.37 -15.06 6.22
CA GLY A 56 6.51 -14.26 7.09
C GLY A 56 6.82 -12.75 7.10
N THR A 57 7.75 -12.28 6.25
CA THR A 57 7.87 -10.85 5.95
C THR A 57 6.70 -10.45 5.04
N ALA A 58 6.18 -9.24 5.17
CA ALA A 58 5.22 -8.70 4.21
C ALA A 58 5.54 -7.24 3.87
N ALA A 59 5.27 -6.84 2.63
CA ALA A 59 5.38 -5.45 2.21
C ALA A 59 4.02 -4.94 1.75
N MET A 60 3.73 -3.68 2.03
CA MET A 60 2.52 -3.01 1.61
C MET A 60 2.87 -1.67 0.96
N ILE A 61 2.31 -1.41 -0.22
CA ILE A 61 2.42 -0.14 -0.95
C ILE A 61 1.05 0.55 -1.01
N MET A 62 1.04 1.89 -0.90
CA MET A 62 -0.16 2.71 -0.90
C MET A 62 0.11 4.07 -1.55
N THR A 63 -0.96 4.77 -1.91
CA THR A 63 -0.91 6.21 -2.17
C THR A 63 -1.10 6.97 -0.86
N LEU A 64 -0.18 7.90 -0.56
CA LEU A 64 -0.28 8.88 0.53
C LEU A 64 -0.86 10.19 -0.01
N SER A 65 -1.88 10.74 0.64
CA SER A 65 -2.35 12.11 0.39
C SER A 65 -2.75 12.81 1.68
N GLY A 66 -2.67 14.13 1.72
CA GLY A 66 -3.12 14.93 2.85
C GLY A 66 -2.85 16.41 2.62
N LYS A 67 -3.08 17.22 3.65
CA LYS A 67 -2.93 18.68 3.56
C LYS A 67 -1.54 19.11 3.05
N ASN A 68 -0.51 18.36 3.42
CA ASN A 68 0.89 18.65 3.08
C ASN A 68 1.47 17.66 2.05
N PHE A 69 0.66 16.73 1.55
CA PHE A 69 1.10 15.70 0.61
C PHE A 69 0.15 15.63 -0.57
N PHE A 70 0.65 16.04 -1.73
CA PHE A 70 0.08 15.58 -2.99
C PHE A 70 0.16 14.05 -3.07
N PRO A 71 -0.71 13.39 -3.86
CA PRO A 71 -0.71 11.93 -3.94
C PRO A 71 0.69 11.40 -4.28
N SER A 72 1.28 10.73 -3.30
CA SER A 72 2.67 10.28 -3.24
C SER A 72 2.71 8.76 -3.05
N VAL A 73 3.86 8.15 -3.31
CA VAL A 73 4.09 6.71 -3.16
C VAL A 73 4.70 6.44 -1.79
N VAL A 74 4.04 5.61 -0.98
CA VAL A 74 4.59 5.13 0.28
C VAL A 74 4.52 3.61 0.38
N TYR A 75 5.46 3.04 1.11
CA TYR A 75 5.42 1.62 1.48
C TYR A 75 5.79 1.42 2.95
N THR A 76 5.46 0.24 3.48
CA THR A 76 5.89 -0.23 4.80
C THR A 76 6.14 -1.73 4.75
N VAL A 77 6.91 -2.24 5.70
CA VAL A 77 7.28 -3.65 5.83
C VAL A 77 6.88 -4.17 7.21
N LEU A 78 6.25 -5.34 7.24
CA LEU A 78 6.06 -6.19 8.40
C LEU A 78 7.21 -7.19 8.42
N GLN A 79 8.09 -7.09 9.42
CA GLN A 79 9.18 -8.04 9.59
C GLN A 79 8.67 -9.35 10.22
N THR A 80 9.32 -10.47 9.88
CA THR A 80 8.95 -11.78 10.45
C THR A 80 8.87 -11.72 11.97
N GLY A 81 7.77 -12.23 12.52
CA GLY A 81 7.53 -12.28 13.96
C GLY A 81 7.06 -10.97 14.60
N GLN A 82 7.05 -9.85 13.88
CA GLN A 82 6.55 -8.58 14.41
C GLN A 82 5.00 -8.58 14.47
N PRO A 83 4.41 -7.86 15.45
CA PRO A 83 2.96 -7.80 15.60
C PRO A 83 2.31 -6.77 14.67
N THR A 84 3.06 -5.79 14.16
CA THR A 84 2.57 -4.67 13.36
C THR A 84 3.57 -4.27 12.29
N PHE A 85 3.09 -3.67 11.20
CA PHE A 85 3.93 -3.03 10.19
C PHE A 85 4.81 -1.93 10.80
N GLY A 86 6.00 -1.76 10.22
CA GLY A 86 6.96 -0.73 10.60
C GLY A 86 6.61 0.67 10.09
N PRO A 87 7.56 1.62 10.16
CA PRO A 87 7.36 2.99 9.69
C PRO A 87 7.07 3.04 8.19
N LEU A 88 6.42 4.13 7.77
CA LEU A 88 6.20 4.43 6.35
C LEU A 88 7.47 5.01 5.72
N HIS A 89 7.77 4.56 4.51
CA HIS A 89 8.85 5.05 3.67
C HIS A 89 8.26 5.70 2.42
N VAL A 90 8.73 6.90 2.07
CA VAL A 90 8.32 7.57 0.83
C VAL A 90 9.20 7.08 -0.32
N ALA A 91 8.60 6.49 -1.34
CA ALA A 91 9.33 6.04 -2.54
C ALA A 91 9.31 7.07 -3.68
N ALA A 92 8.30 7.93 -3.71
CA ALA A 92 8.21 9.07 -4.62
C ALA A 92 7.23 10.12 -4.08
N PHE A 93 7.60 11.40 -4.15
CA PHE A 93 6.71 12.51 -3.83
C PHE A 93 5.83 12.87 -5.03
N GLY A 94 4.55 13.11 -4.77
CA GLY A 94 3.65 13.73 -5.71
C GLY A 94 3.99 15.21 -5.92
N THR A 95 3.80 15.72 -7.14
CA THR A 95 4.18 17.10 -7.49
C THR A 95 3.00 18.04 -7.70
N GLY A 96 1.76 17.57 -7.56
CA GLY A 96 0.59 18.42 -7.75
C GLY A 96 -0.73 17.77 -7.34
N PRO A 97 -1.83 18.54 -7.35
CA PRO A 97 -3.15 18.03 -7.01
C PRO A 97 -3.64 17.03 -8.06
N TYR A 98 -4.61 16.20 -7.69
CA TYR A 98 -5.24 15.33 -8.67
C TYR A 98 -6.04 16.12 -9.70
N PHE A 99 -6.16 15.58 -10.92
CA PHE A 99 -6.96 16.19 -11.97
C PHE A 99 -8.43 16.28 -11.56
N HIS A 100 -8.89 17.52 -11.33
CA HIS A 100 -10.21 17.82 -10.76
C HIS A 100 -11.41 17.32 -11.58
N ARG A 101 -11.25 17.01 -12.88
CA ARG A 101 -12.32 16.44 -13.72
C ARG A 101 -12.27 14.92 -13.79
N SER A 102 -11.32 14.28 -13.13
CA SER A 102 -11.25 12.83 -13.09
C SER A 102 -12.39 12.26 -12.24
N THR A 103 -12.97 11.15 -12.69
CA THR A 103 -14.02 10.41 -11.98
C THR A 103 -13.54 9.11 -11.35
N ARG A 104 -12.27 8.75 -11.56
CA ARG A 104 -11.63 7.55 -11.02
C ARG A 104 -10.24 7.91 -10.48
N TRP A 105 -9.67 7.12 -9.58
CA TRP A 105 -8.25 7.22 -9.22
C TRP A 105 -7.52 6.01 -9.82
N GLY A 106 -6.97 6.22 -11.03
CA GLY A 106 -6.26 5.24 -11.88
C GLY A 106 -6.64 3.75 -11.71
N ASP A 107 -5.69 2.85 -12.00
CA ASP A 107 -5.78 1.39 -12.05
C ASP A 107 -5.35 0.71 -10.71
N TYR A 108 -5.17 1.50 -9.65
CA TYR A 108 -4.85 1.08 -8.27
C TYR A 108 -3.39 0.58 -8.06
N SER A 109 -3.18 -0.20 -7.00
CA SER A 109 -1.87 -0.68 -6.54
C SER A 109 -1.71 -2.17 -6.75
N TRP A 110 -0.45 -2.61 -6.86
CA TRP A 110 -0.06 -4.01 -7.02
C TRP A 110 1.12 -4.36 -6.12
N ALA A 111 1.17 -5.60 -5.65
CA ALA A 111 2.31 -6.17 -4.95
C ALA A 111 2.44 -7.65 -5.33
N THR A 112 3.67 -8.09 -5.62
CA THR A 112 3.99 -9.50 -5.86
C THR A 112 5.38 -9.79 -5.31
N LEU A 113 5.63 -11.05 -4.97
CA LEU A 113 6.97 -11.51 -4.65
C LEU A 113 7.74 -11.64 -5.96
N ASP A 114 9.02 -11.25 -5.96
CA ASP A 114 9.95 -11.58 -7.04
C ASP A 114 9.97 -13.11 -7.20
N PRO A 115 9.98 -13.66 -8.43
CA PRO A 115 10.17 -15.09 -8.67
C PRO A 115 11.33 -15.75 -7.91
N ASN A 116 12.39 -15.01 -7.58
CA ASN A 116 13.51 -15.52 -6.78
C ASN A 116 13.22 -15.58 -5.25
N GLY A 117 12.12 -14.98 -4.79
CA GLY A 117 11.68 -14.97 -3.39
C GLY A 117 12.38 -13.95 -2.47
N ASN A 118 13.33 -13.17 -2.99
CA ASN A 118 14.21 -12.32 -2.18
C ASN A 118 13.74 -10.87 -2.08
N SER A 119 12.80 -10.44 -2.91
CA SER A 119 12.26 -9.09 -2.90
C SER A 119 10.78 -9.07 -3.26
N PHE A 120 10.14 -7.94 -3.01
CA PHE A 120 8.78 -7.63 -3.43
C PHE A 120 8.83 -6.62 -4.57
N TRP A 121 8.14 -6.89 -5.67
CA TRP A 121 7.86 -5.91 -6.71
C TRP A 121 6.49 -5.30 -6.45
N MET A 122 6.47 -3.98 -6.31
CA MET A 122 5.26 -3.25 -5.95
C MET A 122 5.06 -2.06 -6.89
N ALA A 123 3.80 -1.73 -7.16
CA ALA A 123 3.43 -0.58 -7.97
C ALA A 123 2.26 0.16 -7.34
N THR A 124 2.26 1.49 -7.43
CA THR A 124 1.12 2.32 -7.04
C THR A 124 1.10 3.58 -7.87
N GLU A 125 -0.07 4.19 -7.92
CA GLU A 125 -0.28 5.44 -8.63
C GLU A 125 -0.02 6.65 -7.74
N TYR A 126 0.46 7.71 -8.38
CA TYR A 126 0.78 8.97 -7.75
C TYR A 126 0.67 10.12 -8.77
N ILE A 127 0.94 11.36 -8.35
CA ILE A 127 1.04 12.50 -9.27
C ILE A 127 2.52 12.78 -9.59
N PRO A 128 3.09 12.19 -10.65
CA PRO A 128 4.45 12.50 -11.08
C PRO A 128 4.60 13.94 -11.59
N PRO A 129 5.87 14.39 -11.75
CA PRO A 129 6.18 15.52 -12.63
C PRO A 129 5.54 15.33 -14.01
N LEU A 130 5.21 16.44 -14.68
CA LEU A 130 4.52 16.43 -15.97
C LEU A 130 5.19 15.53 -17.02
N SER A 131 6.52 15.44 -17.02
CA SER A 131 7.32 14.59 -17.91
C SER A 131 7.09 13.08 -17.73
N SER A 132 6.43 12.66 -16.65
CA SER A 132 6.22 11.26 -16.29
C SER A 132 4.75 10.92 -16.00
N GLN A 133 3.83 11.84 -16.35
CA GLN A 133 2.39 11.59 -16.30
C GLN A 133 1.94 10.69 -17.46
N THR A 134 0.75 10.10 -17.34
CA THR A 134 0.09 9.35 -18.41
C THR A 134 0.09 10.14 -19.73
N THR A 135 0.57 9.51 -20.80
CA THR A 135 0.91 10.17 -22.06
C THR A 135 -0.29 10.64 -22.88
N ASP A 136 -1.50 10.18 -22.55
CA ASP A 136 -2.73 10.59 -23.24
C ASP A 136 -3.19 12.03 -22.88
N GLY A 137 -2.59 12.62 -21.85
CA GLY A 137 -2.90 13.97 -21.37
C GLY A 137 -4.30 14.14 -20.78
N LYS A 138 -5.10 13.07 -20.66
CA LYS A 138 -6.46 13.10 -20.10
C LYS A 138 -6.44 13.04 -18.58
N GLN A 139 -5.36 12.50 -18.03
CA GLN A 139 -5.15 12.30 -16.61
C GLN A 139 -3.73 12.73 -16.24
N ASN A 140 -3.53 13.09 -14.97
CA ASN A 140 -2.25 13.56 -14.46
C ASN A 140 -1.61 12.62 -13.45
N TRP A 141 -2.15 11.40 -13.31
CA TRP A 141 -1.52 10.35 -12.54
C TRP A 141 -0.46 9.63 -13.37
N GLY A 142 0.39 8.87 -12.71
CA GLY A 142 1.28 7.89 -13.33
C GLY A 142 1.64 6.82 -12.33
N THR A 143 2.36 5.79 -12.78
CA THR A 143 2.69 4.63 -11.95
C THR A 143 4.15 4.67 -11.54
N ARG A 144 4.41 4.39 -10.26
CA ARG A 144 5.77 4.10 -9.79
C ARG A 144 5.87 2.62 -9.48
N VAL A 145 6.90 1.98 -10.03
CA VAL A 145 7.30 0.62 -9.68
C VAL A 145 8.51 0.70 -8.74
N ILE A 146 8.50 -0.10 -7.67
CA ILE A 146 9.59 -0.22 -6.71
C ILE A 146 9.88 -1.69 -6.40
N GLU A 147 11.11 -1.93 -5.96
CA GLU A 147 11.56 -3.20 -5.41
C GLU A 147 11.97 -2.98 -3.94
N VAL A 148 11.53 -3.87 -3.05
CA VAL A 148 11.86 -3.83 -1.62
C VAL A 148 12.32 -5.20 -1.16
N SER A 149 13.40 -5.28 -0.39
CA SER A 149 13.93 -6.56 0.11
C SER A 149 12.90 -7.34 0.93
N ALA A 150 12.85 -8.65 0.75
CA ALA A 150 12.05 -9.57 1.57
C ALA A 150 12.84 -10.12 2.77
N SER A 151 14.16 -9.91 2.80
CA SER A 151 15.00 -10.22 3.96
C SER A 151 14.84 -9.19 5.08
N ALA A 152 14.92 -9.69 6.31
CA ALA A 152 14.84 -8.92 7.55
C ALA A 152 16.16 -8.21 7.87
#